data_AF-F6GWW9-F1
#
_entry.id   AF-F6GWW9-F1
#
_cell.length_a   1.000
_cell.length_b   1.000
_cell.length_c   1.000
_cell.angle_alpha   90.00
_cell.angle_beta   90.00
_cell.angle_gamma   90.00
#
_symmetry.space_group_name_H-M   'P 1'
#
loop_
_entity.id
_entity.type
_entity.pdbx_description
1 polymer ?
#
loop_
_entity_poly.entity_id
_entity_poly.type
_entity_poly.pdbx_seq_one_letter_code
_entity_poly.pdbx_strand_id
1 'polypeptide(L)' 'MPFGGGPRLCAGSELAKLEMAVFIHHLVLNYNWELVDKDQAFAFPFVDFPKGLPIKVRHHNFT' A
#
# COMPACT_ATOMS: atom_id res chain seq x y z
N MET A 1 -1.02 16.56 -8.11
CA MET A 1 0.12 15.95 -8.84
C MET A 1 0.99 15.18 -7.83
N PRO A 2 0.71 13.88 -7.57
CA PRO A 2 1.36 13.12 -6.48
C PRO A 2 2.85 12.85 -6.70
N PHE A 3 3.32 12.95 -7.94
CA PHE A 3 4.71 12.70 -8.34
C PHE A 3 5.45 13.97 -8.78
N GLY A 4 4.92 15.16 -8.47
CA GLY A 4 5.46 16.43 -8.97
C GLY A 4 5.15 16.67 -10.45
N GLY A 5 6.03 17.39 -11.14
CA GLY A 5 5.86 17.76 -12.54
C GLY A 5 7.06 18.53 -13.11
N GLY A 6 7.03 18.82 -14.42
CA GLY A 6 8.11 19.50 -15.12
C GLY A 6 9.41 18.66 -15.18
N PRO A 7 10.59 19.30 -15.23
CA PRO A 7 11.88 18.60 -15.30
C PRO A 7 12.21 17.71 -14.09
N ARG A 8 11.45 17.84 -12.99
CA ARG A 8 11.60 17.03 -11.77
C ARG A 8 10.38 16.15 -11.50
N LEU A 9 9.60 15.81 -12.53
CA LEU A 9 8.62 14.71 -12.42
C LEU A 9 9.34 13.45 -11.91
N CYS A 10 8.74 12.73 -10.97
CA CYS A 10 9.35 11.52 -10.41
C CYS A 10 9.73 10.52 -11.52
N ALA A 11 11.04 10.33 -11.71
CA ALA A 11 11.59 9.39 -12.68
C ALA A 11 11.18 7.94 -12.38
N GLY A 12 10.86 7.63 -11.12
CA GLY A 12 10.41 6.31 -10.67
C GLY A 12 8.89 6.12 -10.67
N SER A 13 8.09 7.05 -11.19
CA SER A 13 6.62 6.97 -11.09
C SER A 13 6.02 5.74 -11.80
N GLU A 14 6.60 5.31 -12.92
CA GLU A 14 6.18 4.06 -13.59
C GLU A 14 6.57 2.82 -12.79
N LEU A 15 7.77 2.80 -12.19
CA LEU A 15 8.21 1.71 -11.34
C LEU A 15 7.33 1.59 -10.09
N ALA A 16 7.06 2.70 -9.41
CA ALA A 16 6.20 2.71 -8.21
C ALA A 16 4.79 2.18 -8.52
N LYS A 17 4.21 2.55 -9.68
CA LYS A 17 2.93 2.00 -10.13
C LYS A 17 3.01 0.49 -10.40
N LEU A 18 4.09 0.01 -11.02
CA LEU A 18 4.28 -1.42 -11.29
C LEU A 18 4.43 -2.22 -9.99
N GLU A 19 5.24 -1.74 -9.04
CA GLU A 19 5.43 -2.37 -7.73
C GLU A 19 4.10 -2.49 -6.98
N MET A 20 3.32 -1.42 -6.92
CA MET A 20 1.99 -1.43 -6.31
C MET A 20 1.04 -2.39 -7.02
N ALA A 21 1.02 -2.40 -8.36
CA ALA A 21 0.13 -3.27 -9.14
C ALA A 21 0.44 -4.75 -8.94
N VAL A 22 1.73 -5.13 -9.00
CA VAL A 22 2.17 -6.52 -8.77
C VAL A 22 1.88 -6.96 -7.34
N PHE A 23 2.16 -6.11 -6.35
CA PHE A 23 1.86 -6.41 -4.95
C PHE A 23 0.35 -6.63 -4.74
N ILE A 24 -0.49 -5.71 -5.23
CA ILE A 24 -1.95 -5.81 -5.10
C ILE A 24 -2.47 -7.06 -5.81
N HIS A 25 -1.99 -7.36 -7.01
CA HIS A 25 -2.38 -8.55 -7.77
C HIS A 25 -2.20 -9.83 -6.95
N HIS A 26 -1.02 -10.03 -6.36
CA HIS A 26 -0.77 -11.22 -5.54
C HIS A 26 -1.48 -11.17 -4.19
N LEU A 27 -1.63 -9.99 -3.58
CA LEU A 27 -2.33 -9.83 -2.31
C LEU A 27 -3.80 -10.27 -2.45
N VAL A 28 -4.53 -9.75 -3.45
CA VAL A 28 -5.97 -10.01 -3.63
C VAL A 28 -6.28 -11.40 -4.15
N LEU A 29 -5.34 -12.04 -4.86
CA LEU A 29 -5.56 -13.41 -5.33
C LEU A 29 -5.37 -14.45 -4.22
N ASN A 30 -4.48 -14.19 -3.28
CA ASN A 30 -4.06 -15.19 -2.30
C ASN A 30 -4.58 -14.93 -0.88
N TYR A 31 -5.00 -13.70 -0.53
CA TYR A 31 -5.33 -13.36 0.85
C TYR A 31 -6.58 -12.48 0.98
N ASN A 32 -7.33 -12.75 2.04
CA ASN A 32 -8.23 -11.79 2.69
C ASN A 32 -7.49 -11.15 3.87
N TRP A 33 -7.81 -9.90 4.19
CA TRP A 33 -7.23 -9.21 5.34
C TRP A 33 -8.25 -8.36 6.09
N GLU A 34 -8.00 -8.18 7.39
CA GLU A 34 -8.78 -7.30 8.27
C GLU A 34 -7.83 -6.51 9.18
N LEU A 35 -8.27 -5.32 9.58
CA LEU A 35 -7.54 -4.52 10.58
C LEU A 35 -7.70 -5.17 11.95
N VAL A 36 -6.59 -5.35 12.66
CA VAL A 36 -6.61 -5.84 14.05
C VAL A 36 -7.11 -4.74 14.98
N ASP A 37 -6.70 -3.51 14.72
CA ASP A 37 -7.09 -2.32 15.48
C ASP A 37 -7.44 -1.16 14.55
N LYS A 38 -8.24 -0.21 15.05
CA LYS A 38 -8.44 1.06 14.35
C LYS A 38 -7.12 1.83 14.33
N ASP A 39 -6.66 2.10 13.12
CA ASP A 39 -5.52 2.96 12.81
C ASP A 39 -5.85 3.83 11.60
N GLN A 40 -5.17 4.95 11.46
CA GLN A 40 -5.40 5.89 10.35
C GLN A 40 -4.09 6.54 9.94
N ALA A 41 -3.96 6.78 8.64
CA ALA A 41 -2.81 7.51 8.12
C ALA A 41 -2.82 8.94 8.67
N PHE A 42 -1.70 9.36 9.23
CA PHE A 42 -1.45 10.72 9.70
C PHE A 42 -0.23 11.29 8.98
N ALA A 43 -0.20 12.59 8.73
CA ALA A 43 0.89 13.24 8.01
C ALA A 43 1.60 14.25 8.91
N PHE A 44 2.84 13.96 9.37
CA PHE A 44 3.69 14.96 10.03
C PHE A 44 5.17 14.51 10.21
N PRO A 45 6.14 15.00 9.41
CA PRO A 45 6.02 15.66 8.10
C PRO A 45 5.75 14.66 6.94
N PHE A 46 5.89 13.36 7.20
CA PHE A 46 5.59 12.27 6.27
C PHE A 46 4.32 11.53 6.68
N VAL A 47 3.73 10.78 5.74
CA VAL A 47 2.57 9.93 6.01
C VAL A 47 3.03 8.68 6.76
N ASP A 48 2.39 8.40 7.89
CA ASP A 48 2.65 7.21 8.70
C ASP A 48 1.35 6.72 9.37
N PHE A 49 1.37 5.48 9.84
CA PHE A 49 0.33 4.88 10.66
C PHE A 49 0.83 4.81 12.11
N PRO A 50 0.26 5.59 13.05
CA PRO A 50 0.74 5.64 14.43
C PRO A 50 0.82 4.30 15.16
N LYS A 51 0.04 3.30 14.74
CA LYS A 51 0.09 1.93 15.29
C LYS A 51 0.71 0.91 14.33
N GLY A 52 1.25 1.35 13.19
CA GLY A 52 1.90 0.51 12.20
C GLY A 52 0.95 -0.27 11.29
N LEU A 53 -0.34 0.10 11.21
CA LEU A 53 -1.35 -0.57 10.40
C LEU A 53 -1.40 -2.11 10.61
N PRO A 54 -1.67 -2.58 11.85
CA PRO A 54 -1.65 -4.01 12.13
C PRO A 54 -2.79 -4.72 11.40
N ILE A 55 -2.44 -5.64 10.51
CA ILE A 55 -3.39 -6.47 9.74
C ILE A 55 -3.27 -7.93 10.12
N LYS A 56 -4.40 -8.65 10.05
CA LYS A 56 -4.43 -10.10 10.07
C LYS A 56 -4.79 -10.60 8.68
N VAL A 57 -3.94 -11.46 8.12
CA VAL A 57 -4.15 -12.09 6.82
C VAL A 57 -4.68 -13.51 6.96
N ARG A 58 -5.57 -13.90 6.06
CA ARG A 58 -6.07 -15.28 5.89
C ARG A 58 -5.86 -15.69 4.44
N HIS A 59 -5.13 -16.77 4.21
CA HIS A 59 -4.96 -17.29 2.86
C HIS A 59 -6.31 -17.74 2.29
N HIS A 60 -6.50 -17.55 0.99
CA HIS A 60 -7.63 -18.12 0.28
C HIS A 60 -7.47 -19.63 0.24
N ASN A 61 -8.33 -20.35 0.95
CA ASN A 61 -8.39 -21.79 0.81
C ASN A 61 -9.17 -22.08 -0.47
N PHE A 62 -8.48 -22.59 -1.49
CA PHE A 62 -9.14 -23.26 -2.61
C PHE A 62 -9.48 -24.71 -2.19
N THR A 63 -10.24 -24.87 -1.10
CA THR A 63 -10.92 -26.10 -0.62
C THR A 63 -11.56 -25.83 0.73
#